data_AF-A0A1V1X1F2-F1
#
_entry.id   AF-A0A1V1X1F2-F1
#
_cell.length_a   1.000
_cell.length_b   1.000
_cell.length_c   1.000
_cell.angle_alpha   90.00
_cell.angle_beta   90.00
_cell.angle_gamma   90.00
#
_symmetry.space_group_name_H-M   'P 1'
#
loop_
_entity.id
_entity.type
_entity.pdbx_description
1 polymer ?
#
loop_
_entity_poly.entity_id
_entity_poly.type
_entity_poly.pdbx_seq_one_letter_code
_entity_poly.pdbx_strand_id
1 'polypeptide(L)'
;MQNTIEQIVEETGNFSMPRLADAVWPLIESQPAITAVIEQLEASLGNSFRKLTYSILRNAFLIELVKVPKIETTKFRVRWFDQLNNDPRYCSFDECLLIAQDLLSTLPAWLADPSHAECMTLSFSNGMVPYESPLDYARRFTQQNRLHQRGNLIWLYDDLVLRTLKLRKYLKDEATSPDRQFFRVVLSDKIKVKTYLTDRVLTGEYKTNREKRWETHPNSVHFAERRVCMAIEYALVTQICAFDGFPAASLNQLQKANILPQDLPTALCPITGDALSYEAFRNELLKPTHGKSDFQVGHLNPLKLGNDGEAAGHTSDNISWISADGNRIQGSLSLDAVRILIQRISENYDQHGWWPQVVD
;
A
#
# COMPACT_ATOMS: atom_id res chain seq x y z
N MET A 1 -0.81 20.31 27.10
CA MET A 1 -0.19 19.98 25.81
C MET A 1 -1.04 19.01 25.01
N GLN A 2 -1.39 17.85 25.58
CA GLN A 2 -2.29 16.87 24.94
C GLN A 2 -3.58 17.51 24.39
N ASN A 3 -4.29 18.28 25.21
CA ASN A 3 -5.51 19.01 24.78
C ASN A 3 -5.26 19.97 23.60
N THR A 4 -4.08 20.59 23.53
CA THR A 4 -3.70 21.48 22.42
C THR A 4 -3.50 20.71 21.13
N ILE A 5 -2.89 19.52 21.20
CA ILE A 5 -2.69 18.63 20.05
C ILE A 5 -4.03 18.09 19.56
N GLU A 6 -4.88 17.64 20.49
CA GLU A 6 -6.24 17.19 20.19
C GLU A 6 -7.02 18.28 19.47
N GLN A 7 -6.98 19.53 19.97
CA GLN A 7 -7.60 20.68 19.31
C GLN A 7 -7.08 20.87 17.88
N ILE A 8 -5.77 20.84 17.65
CA ILE A 8 -5.17 20.98 16.31
C ILE A 8 -5.64 19.87 15.35
N VAL A 9 -5.79 18.63 15.85
CA VAL A 9 -6.19 17.46 15.06
C VAL A 9 -7.70 17.40 14.83
N GLU A 10 -8.49 17.84 15.79
CA GLU A 10 -9.96 17.80 15.77
C GLU A 10 -10.60 19.04 15.16
N GLU A 11 -9.83 20.10 14.90
CA GLU A 11 -10.26 21.29 14.16
C GLU A 11 -10.89 20.89 12.81
N THR A 12 -12.22 20.84 12.79
CA THR A 12 -13.00 20.33 11.67
C THR A 12 -12.69 21.12 10.40
N GLY A 13 -12.13 20.44 9.40
CA GLY A 13 -11.81 21.05 8.11
C GLY A 13 -10.41 21.67 8.00
N ASN A 14 -9.72 21.93 9.11
CA ASN A 14 -8.55 22.82 9.17
C ASN A 14 -7.25 22.20 9.74
N PHE A 15 -7.16 20.86 9.83
CA PHE A 15 -5.92 20.20 10.26
C PHE A 15 -4.69 20.77 9.53
N SER A 16 -3.67 21.15 10.31
CA SER A 16 -2.42 21.72 9.81
C SER A 16 -1.23 20.97 10.41
N MET A 17 -0.56 20.17 9.59
CA MET A 17 0.68 19.49 9.96
C MET A 17 1.78 20.47 10.43
N PRO A 18 1.98 21.66 9.81
CA PRO A 18 2.88 22.67 10.35
C PRO A 18 2.55 23.06 11.80
N ARG A 19 1.29 23.39 12.10
CA ARG A 19 0.87 23.77 13.47
C ARG A 19 1.09 22.63 14.46
N LEU A 20 0.85 21.38 14.04
CA LEU A 20 1.14 20.20 14.85
C LEU A 20 2.63 20.08 15.14
N ALA A 21 3.49 20.27 14.13
CA ALA A 21 4.93 20.24 14.29
C ALA A 21 5.41 21.33 15.26
N ASP A 22 4.95 22.56 15.11
CA ASP A 22 5.33 23.67 15.99
C ASP A 22 4.95 23.39 17.46
N ALA A 23 3.86 22.65 17.70
CA ALA A 23 3.39 22.31 19.05
C ALA A 23 4.10 21.09 19.66
N VAL A 24 4.37 20.05 18.86
CA VAL A 24 4.88 18.75 19.35
C VAL A 24 6.39 18.65 19.25
N TRP A 25 6.99 19.17 18.17
CA TRP A 25 8.40 18.97 17.87
C TRP A 25 9.33 19.46 18.99
N PRO A 26 9.13 20.65 19.60
CA PRO A 26 9.98 21.10 20.71
C PRO A 26 10.04 20.13 21.90
N LEU A 27 9.00 19.31 22.10
CA LEU A 27 8.96 18.31 23.17
C LEU A 27 9.85 17.10 22.83
N ILE A 28 9.90 16.72 21.55
CA ILE A 28 10.79 15.67 21.05
C ILE A 28 12.25 16.12 21.22
N GLU A 29 12.55 17.38 20.88
CA GLU A 29 13.91 17.97 20.93
C GLU A 29 14.42 18.23 22.35
N SER A 30 13.52 18.31 23.34
CA SER A 30 13.86 18.64 24.73
C SER A 30 14.81 17.64 25.39
N GLN A 31 14.96 16.44 24.82
CA GLN A 31 15.93 15.45 25.28
C GLN A 31 17.32 15.75 24.69
N PRO A 32 18.36 16.00 25.51
CA PRO A 32 19.67 16.42 25.00
C PRO A 32 20.31 15.45 24.00
N ALA A 33 20.08 14.14 24.15
CA ALA A 33 20.56 13.13 23.21
C ALA A 33 19.93 13.24 21.82
N ILE A 34 18.71 13.78 21.73
CA ILE A 34 17.97 13.96 20.47
C ILE A 34 18.36 15.28 19.79
N THR A 35 18.65 16.34 20.56
CA THR A 35 19.07 17.63 20.00
C THR A 35 20.28 17.48 19.07
N ALA A 36 21.34 16.79 19.53
CA ALA A 36 22.54 16.57 18.72
C ALA A 36 22.26 15.73 17.45
N VAL A 37 21.34 14.77 17.54
CA VAL A 37 20.92 13.95 16.40
C VAL A 37 20.17 14.80 15.38
N ILE A 38 19.32 15.72 15.83
CA ILE A 38 18.57 16.62 14.96
C ILE A 38 19.50 17.55 14.18
N GLU A 39 20.48 18.16 14.85
CA GLU A 39 21.48 19.01 14.16
C GLU A 39 22.20 18.25 13.05
N GLN A 40 22.60 16.99 13.30
CA GLN A 40 23.19 16.12 12.29
C GLN A 40 22.23 15.81 11.13
N LEU A 41 20.97 15.53 11.44
CA LEU A 41 19.94 15.20 10.44
C LEU A 41 19.55 16.42 9.61
N GLU A 42 19.49 17.61 10.20
CA GLU A 42 19.26 18.87 9.47
C GLU A 42 20.38 19.14 8.47
N ALA A 43 21.63 19.01 8.92
CA ALA A 43 22.80 19.20 8.06
C ALA A 43 22.84 18.19 6.89
N SER A 44 22.45 16.94 7.12
CA SER A 44 22.50 15.88 6.09
C SER A 44 21.29 15.87 5.14
N LEU A 45 20.08 16.15 5.64
CA LEU A 45 18.86 16.07 4.85
C LEU A 45 18.45 17.39 4.21
N GLY A 46 18.95 18.52 4.74
CA GLY A 46 18.63 19.87 4.28
C GLY A 46 17.13 20.07 4.14
N ASN A 47 16.68 20.44 2.93
CA ASN A 47 15.27 20.70 2.61
C ASN A 47 14.33 19.50 2.85
N SER A 48 14.86 18.28 2.92
CA SER A 48 14.06 17.08 3.21
C SER A 48 13.81 16.86 4.70
N PHE A 49 14.50 17.57 5.60
CA PHE A 49 14.33 17.42 7.04
C PHE A 49 12.89 17.69 7.48
N ARG A 50 12.23 18.71 6.91
CA ARG A 50 10.82 18.99 7.20
C ARG A 50 9.88 17.84 6.81
N LYS A 51 10.20 17.09 5.75
CA LYS A 51 9.43 15.90 5.35
C LYS A 51 9.63 14.76 6.35
N LEU A 52 10.85 14.62 6.89
CA LEU A 52 11.14 13.68 7.97
C LEU A 52 10.31 14.01 9.22
N THR A 53 10.34 15.26 9.68
CA THR A 53 9.54 15.76 10.81
C THR A 53 8.07 15.36 10.66
N TYR A 54 7.46 15.71 9.52
CA TYR A 54 6.05 15.42 9.26
C TYR A 54 5.76 13.92 9.16
N SER A 55 6.70 13.15 8.63
CA SER A 55 6.58 11.70 8.55
C SER A 55 6.59 11.05 9.94
N ILE A 56 7.50 11.47 10.82
CA ILE A 56 7.55 10.96 12.19
C ILE A 56 6.27 11.33 12.93
N LEU A 57 5.85 12.60 12.89
CA LEU A 57 4.61 13.04 13.53
C LEU A 57 3.39 12.28 13.01
N ARG A 58 3.29 12.08 11.69
CA ARG A 58 2.19 11.35 11.08
C ARG A 58 2.13 9.90 11.54
N ASN A 59 3.26 9.22 11.63
CA ASN A 59 3.26 7.78 11.92
C ASN A 59 3.23 7.49 13.42
N ALA A 60 3.86 8.33 14.26
CA ALA A 60 3.92 8.14 15.71
C ALA A 60 2.69 8.69 16.45
N PHE A 61 2.14 9.85 16.06
CA PHE A 61 1.07 10.50 16.83
C PHE A 61 -0.31 10.36 16.22
N LEU A 62 -0.38 10.18 14.90
CA LEU A 62 -1.65 10.24 14.15
C LEU A 62 -2.08 8.88 13.60
N ILE A 63 -3.38 8.80 13.32
CA ILE A 63 -4.06 7.65 12.72
C ILE A 63 -5.26 8.12 11.87
N GLU A 64 -5.51 7.47 10.73
CA GLU A 64 -6.76 7.58 9.97
C GLU A 64 -7.67 6.41 10.35
N LEU A 65 -8.76 6.72 11.03
CA LEU A 65 -9.79 5.77 11.41
C LEU A 65 -11.03 5.87 10.52
N VAL A 66 -11.82 4.80 10.54
CA VAL A 66 -13.21 4.86 10.10
C VAL A 66 -14.05 5.45 11.22
N LYS A 67 -14.82 6.51 10.91
CA LYS A 67 -15.79 7.09 11.84
C LYS A 67 -16.87 6.07 12.14
N VAL A 68 -17.10 5.80 13.41
CA VAL A 68 -18.25 5.01 13.87
C VAL A 68 -19.28 5.97 14.46
N PRO A 69 -20.60 5.79 14.22
CA PRO A 69 -21.26 4.71 13.49
C PRO A 69 -21.44 4.94 11.98
N LYS A 70 -21.09 6.13 11.44
CA LYS A 70 -21.39 6.50 10.04
C LYS A 70 -20.56 5.78 8.98
N ILE A 71 -19.48 5.11 9.37
CA ILE A 71 -18.54 4.38 8.52
C ILE A 71 -17.98 5.29 7.41
N GLU A 72 -17.53 6.49 7.78
CA GLU A 72 -16.89 7.46 6.88
C GLU A 72 -15.38 7.53 7.17
N THR A 73 -14.55 7.82 6.19
CA THR A 73 -13.10 8.02 6.41
C THR A 73 -12.85 9.29 7.25
N THR A 74 -12.04 9.20 8.31
CA THR A 74 -11.54 10.38 9.03
C THR A 74 -10.37 11.02 8.28
N LYS A 75 -10.10 12.32 8.51
CA LYS A 75 -8.87 12.98 8.02
C LYS A 75 -7.66 12.54 8.86
N PHE A 76 -7.69 12.81 10.17
CA PHE A 76 -6.72 12.35 11.18
C PHE A 76 -7.38 12.30 12.56
N ARG A 77 -6.86 11.43 13.43
CA ARG A 77 -7.07 11.38 14.88
C ARG A 77 -5.73 11.14 15.57
N VAL A 78 -5.67 11.42 16.86
CA VAL A 78 -4.52 11.08 17.72
C VAL A 78 -4.58 9.61 18.14
N ARG A 79 -3.44 9.01 18.50
CA ARG A 79 -3.34 7.59 18.92
C ARG A 79 -3.99 7.28 20.27
N TRP A 80 -4.23 8.30 21.09
CA TRP A 80 -4.92 8.18 22.38
C TRP A 80 -6.39 8.63 22.31
N PHE A 81 -6.98 8.66 21.11
CA PHE A 81 -8.38 9.01 20.92
C PHE A 81 -9.32 7.97 21.55
N ASP A 82 -10.40 8.40 22.18
CA ASP A 82 -11.28 7.53 22.99
C ASP A 82 -11.85 6.30 22.24
N GLN A 83 -12.06 6.40 20.93
CA GLN A 83 -12.51 5.25 20.11
C GLN A 83 -11.49 4.09 20.11
N LEU A 84 -10.23 4.35 20.46
CA LEU A 84 -9.18 3.36 20.56
C LEU A 84 -9.05 2.76 21.97
N ASN A 85 -9.93 3.07 22.92
CA ASN A 85 -9.88 2.43 24.23
C ASN A 85 -10.01 0.90 24.09
N ASN A 86 -9.02 0.17 24.64
CA ASN A 86 -8.83 -1.29 24.48
C ASN A 86 -8.54 -1.77 23.04
N ASP A 87 -8.13 -0.88 22.14
CA ASP A 87 -7.72 -1.22 20.79
C ASP A 87 -6.18 -1.42 20.72
N PRO A 88 -5.66 -2.44 20.00
CA PRO A 88 -4.22 -2.62 19.81
C PRO A 88 -3.47 -1.43 19.21
N ARG A 89 -4.19 -0.51 18.56
CA ARG A 89 -3.64 0.70 17.92
C ARG A 89 -3.54 1.90 18.86
N TYR A 90 -4.09 1.78 20.08
CA TYR A 90 -3.98 2.80 21.12
C TYR A 90 -2.54 2.99 21.56
N CYS A 91 -2.17 4.24 21.79
CA CYS A 91 -0.91 4.62 22.40
C CYS A 91 -1.06 5.96 23.08
N SER A 92 -0.56 6.05 24.33
CA SER A 92 -0.59 7.30 25.08
C SER A 92 0.31 8.35 24.43
N PHE A 93 0.05 9.62 24.74
CA PHE A 93 0.89 10.72 24.28
C PHE A 93 2.37 10.53 24.64
N ASP A 94 2.66 10.16 25.89
CA ASP A 94 4.03 9.97 26.38
C ASP A 94 4.75 8.83 25.65
N GLU A 95 4.04 7.73 25.36
CA GLU A 95 4.63 6.63 24.60
C GLU A 95 4.84 6.99 23.12
N CYS A 96 3.94 7.77 22.52
CA CYS A 96 4.14 8.33 21.17
C CYS A 96 5.39 9.24 21.12
N LEU A 97 5.64 10.01 22.17
CA LEU A 97 6.84 10.84 22.30
C LEU A 97 8.10 9.99 22.31
N LEU A 98 8.12 8.92 23.13
CA LEU A 98 9.23 7.97 23.19
C LEU A 98 9.45 7.25 21.84
N ILE A 99 8.38 6.87 21.14
CA ILE A 99 8.48 6.28 19.80
C ILE A 99 9.17 7.25 18.84
N ALA A 100 8.78 8.53 18.83
CA ALA A 100 9.39 9.53 17.95
C ALA A 100 10.88 9.75 18.26
N GLN A 101 11.26 9.76 19.55
CA GLN A 101 12.65 9.87 19.99
C GLN A 101 13.48 8.63 19.60
N ASP A 102 12.92 7.42 19.75
CA ASP A 102 13.56 6.18 19.32
C ASP A 102 13.78 6.17 17.79
N LEU A 103 12.81 6.64 17.01
CA LEU A 103 12.96 6.78 15.56
C LEU A 103 14.08 7.77 15.19
N LEU A 104 14.16 8.93 15.85
CA LEU A 104 15.23 9.88 15.58
C LEU A 104 16.60 9.33 15.96
N SER A 105 16.74 8.78 17.17
CA SER A 105 18.02 8.27 17.67
C SER A 105 18.62 7.15 16.82
N THR A 106 17.77 6.32 16.19
CA THR A 106 18.22 5.22 15.33
C THR A 106 18.48 5.63 13.88
N LEU A 107 17.95 6.79 13.44
CA LEU A 107 18.00 7.19 12.04
C LEU A 107 19.42 7.44 11.50
N PRO A 108 20.36 8.12 12.20
CA PRO A 108 21.71 8.33 11.67
C PRO A 108 22.46 7.04 11.34
N ALA A 109 22.37 6.04 12.23
CA ALA A 109 22.98 4.73 12.00
C ALA A 109 22.29 4.01 10.84
N TRP A 110 20.97 4.11 10.75
CA TRP A 110 20.21 3.53 9.64
C TRP A 110 20.57 4.18 8.29
N LEU A 111 20.79 5.49 8.23
CA LEU A 111 21.18 6.23 7.03
C LEU A 111 22.65 6.06 6.63
N ALA A 112 23.48 5.43 7.48
CA ALA A 112 24.86 5.14 7.13
C ALA A 112 24.98 4.17 5.95
N ASP A 113 23.94 3.36 5.69
CA ASP A 113 23.85 2.56 4.48
C ASP A 113 23.30 3.40 3.29
N PRO A 114 24.05 3.50 2.17
CA PRO A 114 23.62 4.26 1.00
C PRO A 114 22.27 3.82 0.41
N SER A 115 21.93 2.53 0.44
CA SER A 115 20.65 2.02 -0.07
C SER A 115 19.49 2.46 0.81
N HIS A 116 19.71 2.60 2.12
CA HIS A 116 18.70 3.14 3.04
C HIS A 116 18.48 4.64 2.79
N ALA A 117 19.55 5.41 2.60
CA ALA A 117 19.47 6.82 2.25
C ALA A 117 18.77 7.05 0.91
N GLU A 118 19.03 6.20 -0.08
CA GLU A 118 18.31 6.19 -1.36
C GLU A 118 16.82 5.88 -1.16
N CYS A 119 16.49 4.84 -0.39
CA CYS A 119 15.11 4.46 -0.07
C CYS A 119 14.31 5.62 0.55
N MET A 120 14.91 6.34 1.51
CA MET A 120 14.27 7.49 2.14
C MET A 120 14.07 8.64 1.14
N THR A 121 15.10 8.96 0.36
CA THR A 121 15.04 10.01 -0.67
C THR A 121 13.94 9.73 -1.69
N LEU A 122 13.85 8.49 -2.16
CA LEU A 122 12.83 8.07 -3.10
C LEU A 122 11.44 8.08 -2.46
N SER A 123 11.30 7.66 -1.20
CA SER A 123 10.01 7.73 -0.48
C SER A 123 9.48 9.17 -0.42
N PHE A 124 10.35 10.14 -0.10
CA PHE A 124 9.99 11.55 0.01
C PHE A 124 9.70 12.26 -1.33
N SER A 125 10.22 11.74 -2.44
CA SER A 125 10.06 12.33 -3.76
C SER A 125 9.01 11.60 -4.62
N ASN A 126 8.76 10.32 -4.34
CA ASN A 126 7.94 9.42 -5.14
C ASN A 126 6.85 8.69 -4.35
N GLY A 127 6.48 9.18 -3.17
CA GLY A 127 5.39 8.64 -2.36
C GLY A 127 4.04 8.58 -3.11
N MET A 128 3.28 7.54 -2.79
CA MET A 128 1.91 7.25 -3.24
C MET A 128 0.85 7.75 -2.26
N VAL A 129 1.20 7.83 -0.98
CA VAL A 129 0.32 8.35 0.09
C VAL A 129 0.94 9.58 0.76
N PRO A 130 0.12 10.48 1.34
CA PRO A 130 0.65 11.62 2.10
C PRO A 130 1.56 11.17 3.25
N TYR A 131 2.69 11.87 3.40
CA TYR A 131 3.71 11.62 4.43
C TYR A 131 4.32 10.21 4.37
N GLU A 132 4.45 9.67 3.16
CA GLU A 132 5.14 8.40 2.97
C GLU A 132 6.61 8.49 3.33
N SER A 133 7.06 7.49 4.07
CA SER A 133 8.40 7.31 4.60
C SER A 133 8.65 5.80 4.74
N PRO A 134 9.92 5.37 4.82
CA PRO A 134 10.29 3.98 5.07
C PRO A 134 10.06 3.59 6.54
N LEU A 135 8.83 3.82 7.04
CA LEU A 135 8.36 3.44 8.36
C LEU A 135 7.28 2.38 8.24
N ASP A 136 7.41 1.32 9.03
CA ASP A 136 6.43 0.24 9.11
C ASP A 136 6.43 -0.39 10.50
N TYR A 137 5.44 -1.25 10.76
CA TYR A 137 5.46 -2.06 11.97
C TYR A 137 6.37 -3.27 11.80
N ALA A 138 7.20 -3.55 12.83
CA ALA A 138 8.05 -4.73 12.85
C ALA A 138 7.20 -6.01 12.78
N ARG A 139 6.09 -6.05 13.52
CA ARG A 139 5.12 -7.15 13.52
C ARG A 139 3.68 -6.66 13.75
N ARG A 140 2.72 -7.38 13.17
CA ARG A 140 1.27 -7.17 13.35
C ARG A 140 0.80 -7.30 14.80
N PHE A 141 1.26 -8.34 15.51
CA PHE A 141 0.96 -8.56 16.92
C PHE A 141 2.25 -8.68 17.72
N THR A 142 2.37 -7.85 18.76
CA THR A 142 3.47 -7.92 19.73
C THR A 142 3.12 -8.89 20.85
N GLN A 143 4.08 -9.16 21.75
CA GLN A 143 3.84 -10.00 22.92
C GLN A 143 2.71 -9.46 23.81
N GLN A 144 2.51 -8.15 23.81
CA GLN A 144 1.45 -7.45 24.55
C GLN A 144 0.16 -7.30 23.73
N ASN A 145 0.07 -7.93 22.55
CA ASN A 145 -1.05 -7.80 21.63
C ASN A 145 -1.36 -6.35 21.21
N ARG A 146 -0.34 -5.48 21.19
CA ARG A 146 -0.44 -4.10 20.71
C ARG A 146 0.26 -3.95 19.37
N LEU A 147 -0.35 -3.21 18.46
CA LEU A 147 0.26 -2.82 17.18
C LEU A 147 1.12 -1.56 17.37
N HIS A 148 0.56 -0.50 17.94
CA HIS A 148 1.26 0.78 18.09
C HIS A 148 1.83 0.90 19.50
N GLN A 149 3.10 0.54 19.64
CA GLN A 149 3.84 0.62 20.90
C GLN A 149 5.32 0.88 20.65
N ARG A 150 6.04 1.28 21.71
CA ARG A 150 7.49 1.47 21.68
C ARG A 150 8.21 0.22 21.15
N GLY A 151 9.15 0.42 20.24
CA GLY A 151 9.93 -0.66 19.61
C GLY A 151 9.19 -1.46 18.53
N ASN A 152 7.92 -1.17 18.22
CA ASN A 152 7.22 -1.83 17.11
C ASN A 152 7.09 -0.98 15.84
N LEU A 153 7.23 0.34 15.91
CA LEU A 153 7.36 1.21 14.73
C LEU A 153 8.85 1.41 14.42
N ILE A 154 9.30 1.03 13.23
CA ILE A 154 10.73 0.99 12.88
C ILE A 154 11.00 1.61 11.51
N TRP A 155 12.24 2.05 11.30
CA TRP A 155 12.78 2.26 9.96
C TRP A 155 12.92 0.92 9.26
N LEU A 156 12.37 0.84 8.06
CA LEU A 156 12.34 -0.37 7.26
C LEU A 156 13.14 -0.16 5.98
N TYR A 157 14.06 -1.08 5.73
CA TYR A 157 14.62 -1.30 4.41
C TYR A 157 14.33 -2.72 3.95
N ASP A 158 14.02 -2.84 2.67
CA ASP A 158 13.87 -4.09 1.95
C ASP A 158 14.17 -3.83 0.47
N ASP A 159 14.85 -4.75 -0.21
CA ASP A 159 15.26 -4.57 -1.60
C ASP A 159 14.06 -4.42 -2.54
N LEU A 160 12.95 -5.12 -2.26
CA LEU A 160 11.71 -4.99 -3.03
C LEU A 160 11.08 -3.61 -2.83
N VAL A 161 11.10 -3.07 -1.60
CA VAL A 161 10.67 -1.70 -1.32
C VAL A 161 11.48 -0.69 -2.13
N LEU A 162 12.81 -0.82 -2.15
CA LEU A 162 13.67 0.06 -2.95
C LEU A 162 13.38 -0.08 -4.45
N ARG A 163 13.26 -1.31 -4.96
CA ARG A 163 12.91 -1.57 -6.37
C ARG A 163 11.56 -0.97 -6.75
N THR A 164 10.56 -1.07 -5.88
CA THR A 164 9.23 -0.46 -6.06
C THR A 164 9.35 1.05 -6.23
N LEU A 165 10.12 1.71 -5.35
CA LEU A 165 10.33 3.14 -5.40
C LEU A 165 11.10 3.59 -6.66
N LYS A 166 12.10 2.82 -7.09
CA LYS A 166 12.82 3.05 -8.36
C LYS A 166 11.88 2.91 -9.56
N LEU A 167 11.04 1.89 -9.56
CA LEU A 167 10.03 1.68 -10.60
C LEU A 167 9.04 2.85 -10.68
N ARG A 168 8.52 3.31 -9.53
CA ARG A 168 7.67 4.52 -9.45
C ARG A 168 8.36 5.75 -10.05
N LYS A 169 9.62 5.99 -9.70
CA LYS A 169 10.40 7.12 -10.23
C LYS A 169 10.47 7.03 -11.76
N TYR A 170 10.91 5.88 -12.28
CA TYR A 170 11.05 5.66 -13.73
C TYR A 170 9.74 5.88 -14.49
N LEU A 171 8.62 5.37 -13.96
CA LEU A 171 7.32 5.42 -14.64
C LEU A 171 6.61 6.79 -14.52
N LYS A 172 6.98 7.63 -13.55
CA LYS A 172 6.41 8.98 -13.36
C LYS A 172 7.26 10.11 -13.93
N ASP A 173 8.52 9.83 -14.23
CA ASP A 173 9.47 10.78 -14.79
C ASP A 173 9.21 10.99 -16.30
N GLU A 174 9.35 12.24 -16.75
CA GLU A 174 9.07 12.63 -18.13
C GLU A 174 10.14 12.14 -19.12
N ALA A 175 11.39 12.04 -18.66
CA ALA A 175 12.50 11.64 -19.49
C ALA A 175 12.58 10.13 -19.68
N THR A 176 12.04 9.34 -18.75
CA THR A 176 12.20 7.87 -18.76
C THR A 176 10.92 7.09 -19.00
N SER A 177 9.76 7.64 -18.64
CA SER A 177 8.52 6.87 -18.72
C SER A 177 8.08 6.61 -20.17
N PRO A 178 7.68 5.38 -20.53
CA PRO A 178 7.09 5.11 -21.84
C PRO A 178 5.72 5.78 -22.02
N ASP A 179 5.01 6.02 -20.91
CA ASP A 179 3.73 6.73 -20.91
C ASP A 179 3.44 7.32 -19.51
N ARG A 180 4.02 8.49 -19.27
CA ARG A 180 3.90 9.17 -17.97
C ARG A 180 2.45 9.44 -17.58
N GLN A 181 1.60 9.81 -18.54
CA GLN A 181 0.21 10.15 -18.24
C GLN A 181 -0.55 8.91 -17.78
N PHE A 182 -0.44 7.80 -18.53
CA PHE A 182 -1.03 6.53 -18.16
C PHE A 182 -0.56 6.09 -16.77
N PHE A 183 0.76 6.09 -16.52
CA PHE A 183 1.30 5.59 -15.25
C PHE A 183 0.92 6.47 -14.06
N ARG A 184 0.81 7.80 -14.22
CA ARG A 184 0.30 8.67 -13.16
C ARG A 184 -1.13 8.30 -12.77
N VAL A 185 -2.00 8.06 -13.75
CA VAL A 185 -3.41 7.71 -13.52
C VAL A 185 -3.54 6.31 -12.93
N VAL A 186 -2.86 5.29 -13.49
CA VAL A 186 -3.00 3.91 -13.01
C VAL A 186 -2.50 3.77 -11.59
N LEU A 187 -1.39 4.45 -11.26
CA LEU A 187 -0.84 4.49 -9.92
C LEU A 187 -1.81 5.18 -8.96
N SER A 188 -2.33 6.36 -9.30
CA SER A 188 -3.17 7.15 -8.38
C SER A 188 -4.56 6.57 -8.16
N ASP A 189 -5.16 5.98 -9.19
CA ASP A 189 -6.61 5.70 -9.21
C ASP A 189 -6.93 4.22 -9.06
N LYS A 190 -6.04 3.33 -9.54
CA LYS A 190 -6.22 1.87 -9.42
C LYS A 190 -5.27 1.27 -8.40
N ILE A 191 -3.95 1.35 -8.62
CA ILE A 191 -2.94 0.73 -7.75
C ILE A 191 -3.09 1.26 -6.32
N LYS A 192 -3.03 2.58 -6.12
CA LYS A 192 -3.10 3.16 -4.77
C LYS A 192 -4.31 2.67 -3.97
N VAL A 193 -5.46 2.65 -4.62
CA VAL A 193 -6.74 2.27 -4.01
C VAL A 193 -6.77 0.79 -3.66
N LYS A 194 -6.20 -0.07 -4.52
CA LYS A 194 -6.23 -1.53 -4.34
C LYS A 194 -5.16 -2.03 -3.38
N THR A 195 -4.01 -1.36 -3.33
CA THR A 195 -2.87 -1.80 -2.54
C THR A 195 -2.82 -1.14 -1.16
N TYR A 196 -2.95 0.19 -1.06
CA TYR A 196 -2.76 0.89 0.22
C TYR A 196 -4.04 1.10 1.01
N LEU A 197 -5.20 1.09 0.36
CA LEU A 197 -6.48 1.38 1.00
C LEU A 197 -7.31 0.10 1.19
N THR A 198 -8.05 0.05 2.28
CA THR A 198 -9.03 -1.01 2.52
C THR A 198 -10.19 -0.94 1.51
N ASP A 199 -10.89 -2.05 1.35
CA ASP A 199 -12.19 -2.02 0.67
C ASP A 199 -13.27 -1.46 1.59
N ARG A 200 -14.45 -1.17 1.03
CA ARG A 200 -15.59 -0.73 1.81
C ARG A 200 -16.31 -1.94 2.37
N VAL A 201 -16.22 -2.12 3.69
CA VAL A 201 -16.89 -3.18 4.43
C VAL A 201 -17.78 -2.53 5.48
N LEU A 202 -19.10 -2.56 5.24
CA LEU A 202 -20.09 -1.89 6.08
C LEU A 202 -20.65 -2.78 7.21
N THR A 203 -20.37 -4.08 7.14
CA THR A 203 -20.88 -5.12 8.04
C THR A 203 -19.74 -5.91 8.68
N GLY A 204 -20.03 -6.65 9.75
CA GLY A 204 -19.02 -7.37 10.53
C GLY A 204 -18.37 -6.52 11.63
N GLU A 205 -17.45 -7.15 12.37
CA GLU A 205 -16.77 -6.56 13.54
C GLU A 205 -15.79 -5.45 13.13
N TYR A 206 -14.91 -5.73 12.18
CA TYR A 206 -13.88 -4.79 11.71
C TYR A 206 -14.30 -4.12 10.40
N LYS A 207 -15.18 -3.13 10.51
CA LYS A 207 -15.66 -2.33 9.37
C LYS A 207 -14.56 -1.44 8.82
N THR A 208 -14.54 -1.28 7.50
CA THR A 208 -13.51 -0.53 6.78
C THR A 208 -14.13 0.38 5.72
N ASN A 209 -13.55 1.54 5.47
CA ASN A 209 -13.90 2.44 4.37
C ASN A 209 -12.69 3.27 3.93
N ARG A 210 -11.89 2.69 3.04
CA ARG A 210 -10.82 3.37 2.31
C ARG A 210 -9.76 4.03 3.21
N GLU A 211 -9.64 3.61 4.46
CA GLU A 211 -8.49 3.92 5.31
C GLU A 211 -7.26 3.13 4.87
N LYS A 212 -6.08 3.55 5.34
CA LYS A 212 -4.82 2.85 5.07
C LYS A 212 -4.83 1.46 5.72
N ARG A 213 -4.35 0.44 5.00
CA ARG A 213 -4.37 -0.96 5.47
C ARG A 213 -3.59 -1.20 6.76
N TRP A 214 -2.48 -0.49 6.99
CA TRP A 214 -1.71 -0.57 8.24
C TRP A 214 -2.33 0.24 9.40
N GLU A 215 -3.45 0.91 9.17
CA GLU A 215 -4.16 1.71 10.17
C GLU A 215 -5.53 1.12 10.55
N THR A 216 -6.03 0.16 9.77
CA THR A 216 -7.21 -0.63 10.14
C THR A 216 -6.92 -1.54 11.33
N HIS A 217 -7.95 -2.10 11.95
CA HIS A 217 -7.79 -2.96 13.12
C HIS A 217 -6.92 -4.18 12.77
N PRO A 218 -5.92 -4.56 13.58
CA PRO A 218 -5.00 -5.63 13.21
C PRO A 218 -5.66 -7.01 13.14
N ASN A 219 -6.86 -7.25 13.64
CA ASN A 219 -7.60 -8.50 13.37
C ASN A 219 -8.42 -8.46 12.06
N SER A 220 -8.47 -7.33 11.35
CA SER A 220 -9.16 -7.24 10.06
C SER A 220 -8.45 -8.06 8.98
N VAL A 221 -9.23 -8.71 8.11
CA VAL A 221 -8.70 -9.36 6.89
C VAL A 221 -8.14 -8.35 5.89
N HIS A 222 -8.46 -7.06 6.06
CA HIS A 222 -7.92 -5.98 5.23
C HIS A 222 -6.63 -5.38 5.78
N PHE A 223 -6.21 -5.76 6.99
CA PHE A 223 -4.94 -5.32 7.55
C PHE A 223 -3.77 -5.86 6.73
N ALA A 224 -2.79 -5.00 6.45
CA ALA A 224 -1.51 -5.37 5.86
C ALA A 224 -0.46 -4.36 6.29
N GLU A 225 0.76 -4.83 6.57
CA GLU A 225 1.92 -3.96 6.75
C GLU A 225 2.22 -3.17 5.47
N ARG A 226 2.87 -2.00 5.61
CA ARG A 226 3.15 -1.12 4.47
C ARG A 226 4.04 -1.81 3.44
N ARG A 227 5.04 -2.57 3.88
CA ARG A 227 5.93 -3.35 3.01
C ARG A 227 5.19 -4.39 2.18
N VAL A 228 4.16 -5.01 2.74
CA VAL A 228 3.29 -5.95 2.02
C VAL A 228 2.50 -5.20 0.95
N CYS A 229 1.97 -4.01 1.28
CA CYS A 229 1.29 -3.16 0.30
C CYS A 229 2.23 -2.73 -0.85
N MET A 230 3.51 -2.45 -0.57
CA MET A 230 4.52 -2.14 -1.59
C MET A 230 4.90 -3.34 -2.44
N ALA A 231 5.03 -4.54 -1.86
CA ALA A 231 5.24 -5.77 -2.60
C ALA A 231 4.10 -6.06 -3.58
N ILE A 232 2.85 -5.80 -3.15
CA ILE A 232 1.67 -5.90 -4.01
C ILE A 232 1.70 -4.87 -5.13
N GLU A 233 2.03 -3.62 -4.84
CA GLU A 233 2.21 -2.61 -5.89
C GLU A 233 3.25 -3.09 -6.91
N TYR A 234 4.41 -3.56 -6.45
CA TYR A 234 5.45 -4.05 -7.32
C TYR A 234 4.95 -5.18 -8.23
N ALA A 235 4.25 -6.16 -7.67
CA ALA A 235 3.67 -7.27 -8.43
C ALA A 235 2.72 -6.77 -9.52
N LEU A 236 1.76 -5.90 -9.17
CA LEU A 236 0.76 -5.38 -10.12
C LEU A 236 1.38 -4.48 -11.20
N VAL A 237 2.36 -3.65 -10.86
CA VAL A 237 3.03 -2.79 -11.85
C VAL A 237 3.95 -3.63 -12.75
N THR A 238 4.64 -4.63 -12.19
CA THR A 238 5.44 -5.59 -12.96
C THR A 238 4.58 -6.36 -13.96
N GLN A 239 3.38 -6.79 -13.56
CA GLN A 239 2.41 -7.40 -14.48
C GLN A 239 2.04 -6.44 -15.62
N ILE A 240 1.78 -5.15 -15.36
CA ILE A 240 1.50 -4.17 -16.43
C ILE A 240 2.68 -4.06 -17.42
N CYS A 241 3.92 -4.05 -16.90
CA CYS A 241 5.12 -4.05 -17.75
C CYS A 241 5.29 -5.36 -18.55
N ALA A 242 4.56 -6.41 -18.19
CA ALA A 242 4.51 -7.70 -18.87
C ALA A 242 3.24 -7.86 -19.73
N PHE A 243 2.36 -6.86 -19.82
CA PHE A 243 1.21 -6.92 -20.70
C PHE A 243 1.66 -6.97 -22.16
N ASP A 244 0.88 -7.66 -22.99
CA ASP A 244 1.12 -7.73 -24.42
C ASP A 244 1.11 -6.32 -25.04
N GLY A 245 2.12 -6.03 -25.84
CA GLY A 245 2.33 -4.69 -26.43
C GLY A 245 2.96 -3.64 -25.49
N PHE A 246 3.46 -3.99 -24.31
CA PHE A 246 4.25 -3.05 -23.50
C PHE A 246 5.55 -2.65 -24.22
N PRO A 247 6.00 -1.38 -24.17
CA PRO A 247 7.19 -0.94 -24.91
C PRO A 247 8.48 -1.67 -24.53
N ALA A 248 8.99 -2.51 -25.45
CA ALA A 248 10.16 -3.35 -25.24
C ALA A 248 11.43 -2.57 -24.83
N ALA A 249 11.61 -1.35 -25.35
CA ALA A 249 12.74 -0.50 -24.98
C ALA A 249 12.74 -0.16 -23.47
N SER A 250 11.57 0.19 -22.91
CA SER A 250 11.43 0.47 -21.48
C SER A 250 11.58 -0.78 -20.63
N LEU A 251 11.02 -1.91 -21.08
CA LEU A 251 11.20 -3.20 -20.42
C LEU A 251 12.70 -3.55 -20.30
N ASN A 252 13.42 -3.51 -21.42
CA ASN A 252 14.85 -3.79 -21.46
C ASN A 252 15.68 -2.85 -20.55
N GLN A 253 15.34 -1.56 -20.51
CA GLN A 253 16.00 -0.61 -19.63
C GLN A 253 15.77 -0.92 -18.15
N LEU A 254 14.53 -1.21 -17.77
CA LEU A 254 14.16 -1.56 -16.40
C LEU A 254 14.80 -2.89 -15.95
N GLN A 255 14.89 -3.87 -16.85
CA GLN A 255 15.59 -5.13 -16.60
C GLN A 255 17.10 -4.93 -16.47
N LYS A 256 17.72 -4.16 -17.37
CA LYS A 256 19.16 -3.82 -17.29
C LYS A 256 19.50 -3.09 -15.99
N ALA A 257 18.58 -2.29 -15.46
CA ALA A 257 18.72 -1.61 -14.17
C ALA A 257 18.39 -2.49 -12.95
N ASN A 258 18.10 -3.78 -13.14
CA ASN A 258 17.63 -4.72 -12.11
C ASN A 258 16.37 -4.23 -11.35
N ILE A 259 15.57 -3.36 -11.97
CA ILE A 259 14.30 -2.90 -11.41
C ILE A 259 13.23 -3.95 -11.67
N LEU A 260 13.16 -4.51 -12.89
CA LEU A 260 12.28 -5.64 -13.24
C LEU A 260 13.06 -6.96 -13.31
N PRO A 261 12.40 -8.12 -13.14
CA PRO A 261 13.02 -9.43 -13.33
C PRO A 261 13.52 -9.64 -14.77
N GLN A 262 14.61 -10.37 -14.96
CA GLN A 262 15.15 -10.68 -16.30
C GLN A 262 14.21 -11.59 -17.11
N ASP A 263 13.65 -12.60 -16.44
CA ASP A 263 12.59 -13.42 -16.99
C ASP A 263 11.24 -12.84 -16.56
N LEU A 264 10.50 -12.31 -17.53
CA LEU A 264 9.20 -11.70 -17.31
C LEU A 264 8.26 -12.12 -18.45
N PRO A 265 7.56 -13.27 -18.31
CA PRO A 265 6.65 -13.76 -19.34
C PRO A 265 5.43 -12.84 -19.47
N THR A 266 4.79 -12.88 -20.63
CA THR A 266 3.55 -12.13 -20.89
C THR A 266 2.51 -12.41 -19.80
N ALA A 267 1.97 -11.36 -19.19
CA ALA A 267 0.96 -11.50 -18.15
C ALA A 267 -0.35 -11.99 -18.76
N LEU A 268 -0.88 -13.08 -18.19
CA LEU A 268 -2.16 -13.66 -18.58
C LEU A 268 -3.20 -13.39 -17.50
N CYS A 269 -4.47 -13.31 -17.91
CA CYS A 269 -5.57 -13.41 -16.97
C CYS A 269 -5.53 -14.80 -16.32
N PRO A 270 -5.44 -14.90 -14.98
CA PRO A 270 -5.28 -16.19 -14.30
C PRO A 270 -6.50 -17.11 -14.43
N ILE A 271 -7.65 -16.55 -14.84
CA ILE A 271 -8.92 -17.26 -14.97
C ILE A 271 -9.16 -17.72 -16.42
N THR A 272 -8.97 -16.83 -17.39
CA THR A 272 -9.28 -17.13 -18.80
C THR A 272 -8.06 -17.65 -19.58
N GLY A 273 -6.84 -17.36 -19.11
CA GLY A 273 -5.61 -17.67 -19.82
C GLY A 273 -5.25 -16.68 -20.93
N ASP A 274 -6.11 -15.69 -21.21
CA ASP A 274 -5.85 -14.71 -22.27
C ASP A 274 -4.73 -13.74 -21.88
N ALA A 275 -3.92 -13.34 -22.86
CA ALA A 275 -2.95 -12.28 -22.69
C ALA A 275 -3.63 -10.94 -22.38
N LEU A 276 -3.13 -10.24 -21.37
CA LEU A 276 -3.62 -8.91 -21.01
C LEU A 276 -2.94 -7.88 -21.91
N SER A 277 -3.72 -7.07 -22.63
CA SER A 277 -3.20 -6.07 -23.58
C SER A 277 -2.90 -4.73 -22.91
N TYR A 278 -1.68 -4.22 -23.10
CA TYR A 278 -1.25 -2.91 -22.62
C TYR A 278 -2.04 -1.79 -23.30
N GLU A 279 -2.22 -1.86 -24.62
CA GLU A 279 -2.94 -0.85 -25.39
C GLU A 279 -4.42 -0.78 -24.98
N ALA A 280 -5.09 -1.93 -24.83
CA ALA A 280 -6.47 -1.97 -24.38
C ALA A 280 -6.62 -1.35 -22.98
N PHE A 281 -5.73 -1.72 -22.05
CA PHE A 281 -5.78 -1.19 -20.69
C PHE A 281 -5.51 0.32 -20.63
N ARG A 282 -4.52 0.78 -21.40
CA ARG A 282 -4.20 2.19 -21.56
C ARG A 282 -5.39 2.99 -22.09
N ASN A 283 -6.04 2.48 -23.13
CA ASN A 283 -7.17 3.16 -23.76
C ASN A 283 -8.38 3.21 -22.81
N GLU A 284 -8.72 2.13 -22.11
CA GLU A 284 -9.78 2.14 -21.09
C GLU A 284 -9.50 3.20 -20.02
N LEU A 285 -8.28 3.24 -19.50
CA LEU A 285 -7.96 4.11 -18.37
C LEU A 285 -7.96 5.60 -18.76
N LEU A 286 -7.46 5.94 -19.94
CA LEU A 286 -7.40 7.32 -20.43
C LEU A 286 -8.70 7.79 -21.10
N LYS A 287 -9.55 6.86 -21.53
CA LYS A 287 -10.87 7.13 -22.16
C LYS A 287 -11.94 6.23 -21.50
N PRO A 288 -12.23 6.46 -20.21
CA PRO A 288 -13.09 5.56 -19.45
C PRO A 288 -14.53 5.60 -19.97
N THR A 289 -15.12 4.42 -20.15
CA THR A 289 -16.58 4.28 -20.29
C THR A 289 -17.17 4.12 -18.89
N HIS A 290 -18.05 5.04 -18.50
CA HIS A 290 -18.59 5.07 -17.14
C HIS A 290 -19.26 3.74 -16.76
N GLY A 291 -18.90 3.20 -15.59
CA GLY A 291 -19.51 1.99 -15.03
C GLY A 291 -19.00 0.65 -15.58
N LYS A 292 -17.96 0.65 -16.43
CA LYS A 292 -17.31 -0.57 -16.92
C LYS A 292 -15.81 -0.52 -16.69
N SER A 293 -15.22 -1.69 -16.41
CA SER A 293 -13.78 -1.87 -16.38
C SER A 293 -13.43 -3.27 -16.86
N ASP A 294 -12.66 -3.35 -17.92
CA ASP A 294 -12.20 -4.59 -18.54
C ASP A 294 -10.96 -5.14 -17.84
N PHE A 295 -10.31 -4.32 -17.01
CA PHE A 295 -9.16 -4.70 -16.18
C PHE A 295 -9.42 -4.45 -14.70
N GLN A 296 -9.48 -5.53 -13.92
CA GLN A 296 -9.73 -5.50 -12.49
C GLN A 296 -8.54 -6.03 -11.72
N VAL A 297 -8.34 -5.51 -10.51
CA VAL A 297 -7.42 -6.11 -9.53
C VAL A 297 -8.25 -6.97 -8.59
N GLY A 298 -8.01 -8.27 -8.62
CA GLY A 298 -8.71 -9.27 -7.81
C GLY A 298 -7.76 -10.11 -6.97
N HIS A 299 -8.31 -10.75 -5.94
CA HIS A 299 -7.60 -11.75 -5.15
C HIS A 299 -7.80 -13.13 -5.78
N LEU A 300 -6.73 -13.93 -5.92
CA LEU A 300 -6.83 -15.27 -6.51
C LEU A 300 -7.60 -16.22 -5.57
N ASN A 301 -7.42 -16.03 -4.27
CA ASN A 301 -8.11 -16.71 -3.19
C ASN A 301 -8.82 -15.67 -2.31
N PRO A 302 -10.11 -15.86 -1.99
CA PRO A 302 -10.87 -14.93 -1.17
C PRO A 302 -10.22 -14.59 0.18
N LEU A 303 -10.21 -13.30 0.53
CA LEU A 303 -9.61 -12.79 1.78
C LEU A 303 -10.17 -13.43 3.06
N LYS A 304 -11.43 -13.90 3.03
CA LYS A 304 -12.15 -14.43 4.20
C LYS A 304 -11.97 -15.93 4.44
N LEU A 305 -11.28 -16.65 3.55
CA LEU A 305 -11.03 -18.09 3.72
C LEU A 305 -9.84 -18.42 4.65
N GLY A 306 -9.20 -17.40 5.24
CA GLY A 306 -7.97 -17.57 6.01
C GLY A 306 -8.15 -18.24 7.37
N ASN A 307 -7.90 -19.56 7.41
CA ASN A 307 -7.14 -20.25 8.46
C ASN A 307 -6.49 -21.56 7.99
N ASP A 308 -6.88 -22.11 6.82
CA ASP A 308 -6.43 -23.44 6.37
C ASP A 308 -5.33 -23.42 5.29
N GLY A 309 -4.18 -22.81 5.60
CA GLY A 309 -2.89 -23.14 4.96
C GLY A 309 -2.62 -22.69 3.52
N GLU A 310 -3.61 -22.30 2.72
CA GLU A 310 -3.38 -21.67 1.41
C GLU A 310 -3.12 -20.16 1.56
N ALA A 311 -2.41 -19.55 0.60
CA ALA A 311 -2.04 -18.13 0.58
C ALA A 311 -3.26 -17.19 0.51
N ALA A 312 -4.06 -17.17 1.58
CA ALA A 312 -5.18 -16.28 1.79
C ALA A 312 -4.70 -14.97 2.43
N GLY A 313 -5.38 -13.87 2.11
CA GLY A 313 -5.05 -12.54 2.63
C GLY A 313 -4.55 -11.57 1.56
N HIS A 314 -4.22 -10.36 2.00
CA HIS A 314 -3.76 -9.29 1.11
C HIS A 314 -2.24 -9.38 0.94
N THR A 315 -1.78 -10.24 0.03
CA THR A 315 -0.35 -10.50 -0.26
C THR A 315 -0.05 -10.38 -1.76
N SER A 316 1.23 -10.29 -2.13
CA SER A 316 1.69 -10.22 -3.54
C SER A 316 1.33 -11.47 -4.34
N ASP A 317 1.31 -12.63 -3.70
CA ASP A 317 1.12 -13.92 -4.36
C ASP A 317 -0.37 -14.24 -4.57
N ASN A 318 -1.24 -13.52 -3.85
CA ASN A 318 -2.68 -13.70 -3.90
C ASN A 318 -3.39 -12.59 -4.67
N ILE A 319 -2.70 -11.81 -5.50
CA ILE A 319 -3.29 -10.68 -6.23
C ILE A 319 -2.84 -10.64 -7.68
N SER A 320 -3.75 -10.29 -8.58
CA SER A 320 -3.45 -10.21 -10.01
C SER A 320 -4.38 -9.26 -10.75
N TRP A 321 -3.96 -8.85 -11.93
CA TRP A 321 -4.86 -8.31 -12.94
C TRP A 321 -5.73 -9.42 -13.53
N ILE A 322 -7.02 -9.14 -13.65
CA ILE A 322 -8.05 -10.06 -14.12
C ILE A 322 -8.88 -9.33 -15.19
N SER A 323 -9.14 -10.02 -16.30
CA SER A 323 -10.05 -9.53 -17.33
C SER A 323 -11.48 -9.41 -16.80
N ALA A 324 -12.33 -8.62 -17.45
CA ALA A 324 -13.74 -8.53 -17.06
C ALA A 324 -14.45 -9.90 -17.05
N ASP A 325 -14.19 -10.75 -18.05
CA ASP A 325 -14.76 -12.10 -18.09
C ASP A 325 -14.17 -13.00 -17.01
N GLY A 326 -12.86 -12.93 -16.78
CA GLY A 326 -12.22 -13.64 -15.68
C GLY A 326 -12.83 -13.29 -14.33
N ASN A 327 -13.09 -12.00 -14.07
CA ASN A 327 -13.71 -11.55 -12.83
C ASN A 327 -15.17 -12.02 -12.70
N ARG A 328 -15.94 -12.03 -13.79
CA ARG A 328 -17.32 -12.56 -13.80
C ARG A 328 -17.35 -14.05 -13.52
N ILE A 329 -16.43 -14.81 -14.12
CA ILE A 329 -16.30 -16.26 -13.95
C ILE A 329 -15.88 -16.58 -12.51
N GLN A 330 -14.90 -15.85 -11.96
CA GLN A 330 -14.37 -16.13 -10.62
C GLN A 330 -15.42 -15.90 -9.53
N GLY A 331 -16.13 -14.77 -9.57
CA GLY A 331 -17.09 -14.41 -8.53
C GLY A 331 -16.46 -14.43 -7.13
N SER A 332 -16.91 -15.34 -6.26
CA SER A 332 -16.40 -15.52 -4.90
C SER A 332 -15.59 -16.80 -4.69
N LEU A 333 -15.25 -17.51 -5.76
CA LEU A 333 -14.51 -18.76 -5.71
C LEU A 333 -13.01 -18.51 -5.59
N SER A 334 -12.29 -19.46 -4.98
CA SER A 334 -10.84 -19.56 -5.11
C SER A 334 -10.44 -19.96 -6.52
N LEU A 335 -9.21 -19.68 -6.91
CA LEU A 335 -8.70 -20.02 -8.24
C LEU A 335 -8.84 -21.52 -8.55
N ASP A 336 -8.56 -22.38 -7.57
CA ASP A 336 -8.67 -23.83 -7.75
C ASP A 336 -10.12 -24.29 -7.85
N ALA A 337 -11.03 -23.68 -7.07
CA ALA A 337 -12.46 -23.93 -7.21
C ALA A 337 -13.00 -23.50 -8.59
N VAL A 338 -12.48 -22.40 -9.16
CA VAL A 338 -12.82 -21.98 -10.52
C VAL A 338 -12.34 -22.99 -11.55
N ARG A 339 -11.09 -23.48 -11.44
CA ARG A 339 -10.54 -24.49 -12.35
C ARG A 339 -11.35 -25.80 -12.33
N ILE A 340 -11.68 -26.28 -11.13
CA ILE A 340 -12.54 -27.46 -10.96
C ILE A 340 -13.92 -27.23 -11.59
N LEU A 341 -14.50 -26.04 -11.39
CA LEU A 341 -15.79 -25.69 -11.96
C LEU A 341 -15.75 -25.68 -13.50
N ILE A 342 -14.73 -25.06 -14.10
CA ILE A 342 -14.55 -25.02 -15.56
C ILE A 342 -14.41 -26.43 -16.13
N GLN A 343 -13.57 -27.27 -15.51
CA GLN A 343 -13.40 -28.66 -15.93
C GLN A 343 -14.73 -29.43 -15.89
N ARG A 344 -15.46 -29.34 -14.78
CA ARG A 344 -16.76 -29.99 -14.63
C ARG A 344 -17.78 -29.51 -15.67
N ILE A 345 -17.79 -28.20 -15.98
CA ILE A 345 -18.67 -27.64 -17.01
C ILE A 345 -18.31 -28.22 -18.39
N SER A 346 -17.02 -28.28 -18.73
CA SER A 346 -16.56 -28.87 -19.99
C SER A 346 -17.00 -30.33 -20.14
N GLU A 347 -16.77 -31.15 -19.11
CA GLU A 347 -17.15 -32.56 -19.10
C GLU A 347 -18.67 -32.75 -19.29
N ASN A 348 -19.48 -31.87 -18.69
CA ASN A 348 -20.93 -31.91 -18.90
C ASN A 348 -21.31 -31.56 -20.34
N TYR A 349 -20.65 -30.57 -20.97
CA TYR A 349 -20.92 -30.20 -22.36
C TYR A 349 -20.57 -31.32 -23.32
N ASP A 350 -19.44 -32.02 -23.08
CA ASP A 350 -19.04 -33.21 -23.85
C ASP A 350 -20.10 -34.31 -23.73
N GLN A 351 -20.53 -34.63 -22.51
CA GLN A 351 -21.52 -35.69 -22.27
C GLN A 351 -22.87 -35.42 -22.92
N HIS A 352 -23.28 -34.15 -23.00
CA HIS A 352 -24.58 -33.77 -23.57
C HIS A 352 -24.51 -33.38 -25.06
N GLY A 353 -23.31 -33.25 -25.65
CA GLY A 353 -23.13 -32.77 -27.01
C GLY A 353 -23.61 -31.33 -27.22
N TRP A 354 -23.45 -30.47 -26.20
CA TRP A 354 -23.92 -29.08 -26.21
C TRP A 354 -22.96 -28.08 -26.82
N TRP A 355 -21.79 -28.54 -27.28
CA TRP A 355 -20.86 -27.67 -27.99
C TRP A 355 -21.52 -27.13 -29.25
N PRO A 356 -21.37 -25.82 -29.53
CA PRO A 356 -21.87 -25.26 -30.78
C PRO A 356 -21.21 -26.01 -31.94
N GLN A 357 -22.02 -26.42 -32.92
CA GLN A 357 -21.46 -26.97 -34.15
C GLN A 357 -20.64 -25.86 -34.81
N VAL A 358 -19.36 -26.13 -35.04
CA VAL A 358 -18.51 -25.24 -35.82
C VAL A 358 -19.11 -25.21 -37.22
N VAL A 359 -19.71 -24.08 -37.58
CA VAL A 359 -20.12 -23.83 -38.96
C VAL A 359 -18.87 -23.39 -39.68
N ASP A 360 -18.30 -24.29 -40.49
CA ASP A 360 -17.15 -24.01 -41.36
C ASP A 360 -17.41 -22.84 -42.33
#